data_AF-A0A835XIJ9-F1
#
_entry.id   AF-A0A835XIJ9-F1
#
_cell.length_a   1.000
_cell.length_b   1.000
_cell.length_c   1.000
_cell.angle_alpha   90.00
_cell.angle_beta   90.00
_cell.angle_gamma   90.00
#
_symmetry.space_group_name_H-M   'P 1'
#
loop_
_entity.id
_entity.type
_entity.pdbx_description
1 polymer ?
#
loop_
_entity_poly.entity_id
_entity_poly.type
_entity_poly.pdbx_seq_one_letter_code
_entity_poly.pdbx_strand_id
1 'polypeptide(L)'
;MSLRPLAMLLAALSLAVAVSAQPPLYGGNPPPLHPYWPSGGNAPPSYGGPIVPLASPPPRPRAPVDPYAPPIPAVPSEHVGSLLNIFPFCACKKRQPRISPYVLYAVEPTKTGKIMSYCWSISTRVPPRDSACADMDLSKIQMLIKPECVAESPKAIVKASINGIIFYPTYTTFKAYGEEAGVLSLSKLSSKVSAAQLASGVVDVCLYFDTSRKGCNTLEKLCDGGDYGCKMTFFNTGNTCCPTTDVLFYGQDQ
;
A
#
# COMPACT_ATOMS: atom_id res chain seq x y z
N MET A 1 -59.54 -32.31 13.99
CA MET A 1 -60.63 -31.99 13.04
C MET A 1 -60.40 -30.59 12.49
N SER A 2 -60.48 -30.45 11.16
CA SER A 2 -60.59 -29.22 10.36
C SER A 2 -59.37 -28.26 10.38
N LEU A 3 -58.44 -28.31 9.41
CA LEU A 3 -58.49 -27.78 8.04
C LEU A 3 -58.96 -26.31 7.94
N ARG A 4 -58.01 -25.38 7.70
CA ARG A 4 -57.85 -24.72 6.39
C ARG A 4 -56.60 -23.81 6.34
N PRO A 5 -55.85 -23.85 5.23
CA PRO A 5 -54.79 -22.89 4.90
C PRO A 5 -55.37 -21.74 4.05
N LEU A 6 -54.73 -20.57 4.08
CA LEU A 6 -54.95 -19.53 3.07
C LEU A 6 -53.61 -19.17 2.43
N ALA A 7 -53.53 -19.58 1.16
CA ALA A 7 -52.54 -19.19 0.18
C ALA A 7 -52.92 -17.84 -0.46
N MET A 8 -52.00 -17.37 -1.31
CA MET A 8 -52.07 -16.20 -2.20
C MET A 8 -51.68 -14.87 -1.53
N LEU A 9 -50.84 -14.00 -2.09
CA LEU A 9 -50.62 -13.71 -3.51
C LEU A 9 -49.14 -13.41 -3.82
N LEU A 10 -48.66 -14.01 -4.91
CA LEU A 10 -47.62 -13.44 -5.76
C LEU A 10 -48.17 -12.21 -6.49
N ALA A 11 -47.41 -11.12 -6.49
CA ALA A 11 -47.42 -10.14 -7.59
C ALA A 11 -46.06 -9.44 -7.64
N ALA A 12 -45.15 -10.02 -8.42
CA ALA A 12 -44.06 -9.28 -9.01
C ALA A 12 -44.65 -8.34 -10.08
N LEU A 13 -44.43 -7.03 -9.94
CA LEU A 13 -44.54 -6.11 -11.07
C LEU A 13 -43.25 -5.30 -11.17
N SER A 14 -42.51 -5.66 -12.20
CA SER A 14 -41.35 -4.99 -12.75
C SER A 14 -41.72 -3.58 -13.22
N LEU A 15 -41.02 -2.56 -12.72
CA LEU A 15 -40.91 -1.26 -13.39
C LEU A 15 -39.43 -1.04 -13.71
N ALA A 16 -39.04 -1.58 -14.87
CA ALA A 16 -37.83 -1.19 -15.56
C ALA A 16 -38.06 0.21 -16.15
N VAL A 17 -37.46 1.23 -15.56
CA VAL A 17 -37.33 2.54 -16.19
C VAL A 17 -36.03 2.51 -16.99
N ALA A 18 -36.14 2.16 -18.27
CA ALA A 18 -35.08 2.36 -19.25
C ALA A 18 -35.12 3.82 -19.71
N VAL A 19 -34.25 4.67 -19.15
CA VAL A 19 -33.93 5.96 -19.77
C VAL A 19 -32.71 5.73 -20.66
N SER A 20 -32.95 5.53 -21.96
CA SER A 20 -31.91 5.62 -22.98
C SER A 20 -31.62 7.09 -23.24
N ALA A 21 -30.55 7.61 -22.64
CA ALA A 21 -29.93 8.86 -23.08
C ALA A 21 -28.69 8.48 -23.90
N GLN A 22 -28.83 8.48 -25.23
CA GLN A 22 -27.68 8.46 -26.13
C GLN A 22 -26.92 9.78 -25.96
N PRO A 23 -25.62 9.78 -25.65
CA PRO A 23 -24.82 10.98 -25.80
C PRO A 23 -24.60 11.30 -27.29
N PRO A 24 -24.57 12.59 -27.66
CA PRO A 24 -24.37 13.02 -29.04
C PRO A 24 -22.98 12.61 -29.55
N LEU A 25 -22.95 12.10 -30.78
CA LEU A 25 -21.74 11.87 -31.55
C LEU A 25 -21.04 13.22 -31.82
N TYR A 26 -20.07 13.57 -30.98
CA TYR A 26 -19.14 14.65 -31.26
C TYR A 26 -18.10 14.14 -32.28
N GLY A 27 -18.32 14.50 -33.54
CA GLY A 27 -17.28 14.57 -34.55
C GLY A 27 -16.35 15.73 -34.22
N GLY A 28 -15.11 15.42 -33.85
CA GLY A 28 -14.04 16.37 -33.60
C GLY A 28 -12.75 15.85 -34.21
N ASN A 29 -12.15 16.65 -35.09
CA ASN A 29 -11.02 16.34 -35.96
C ASN A 29 -9.85 15.62 -35.26
N PRO A 30 -9.16 14.70 -35.96
CA PRO A 30 -7.86 14.22 -35.51
C PRO A 30 -6.84 15.37 -35.48
N PRO A 31 -5.95 15.43 -34.47
CA PRO A 31 -4.86 16.41 -34.46
C PRO A 31 -3.90 16.16 -35.64
N PRO A 32 -3.24 17.22 -36.15
CA PRO A 32 -2.29 17.09 -37.24
C PRO A 32 -1.10 16.21 -36.85
N LEU A 33 -0.75 15.29 -37.77
CA LEU A 33 0.44 14.47 -37.72
C LEU A 33 1.68 15.37 -37.61
N HIS A 34 2.42 15.22 -36.51
CA HIS A 34 3.72 15.88 -36.36
C HIS A 34 4.74 15.30 -37.35
N PRO A 35 5.61 16.12 -37.93
CA PRO A 35 6.59 15.68 -38.92
C PRO A 35 7.67 14.78 -38.32
N TYR A 36 7.98 13.74 -39.08
CA TYR A 36 9.20 12.94 -39.01
C TYR A 36 10.45 13.80 -38.80
N TRP A 37 11.19 13.52 -37.73
CA TRP A 37 12.59 13.93 -37.62
C TRP A 37 13.48 12.88 -38.30
N PRO A 38 14.36 13.27 -39.25
CA PRO A 38 15.27 12.34 -39.89
C PRO A 38 16.48 12.05 -39.00
N SER A 39 16.93 10.79 -39.09
CA SER A 39 18.26 10.31 -38.73
C SER A 39 19.39 11.23 -39.19
N GLY A 40 20.42 11.39 -38.35
CA GLY A 40 21.70 11.94 -38.78
C GLY A 40 22.66 12.17 -37.62
N GLY A 41 23.52 11.20 -37.34
CA GLY A 41 24.57 11.35 -36.33
C GLY A 41 25.43 10.11 -36.18
N ASN A 42 26.19 9.77 -37.23
CA ASN A 42 27.23 8.76 -37.19
C ASN A 42 28.29 9.17 -36.14
N ALA A 43 28.33 8.46 -35.01
CA ALA A 43 29.48 8.50 -34.11
C ALA A 43 30.60 7.62 -34.70
N PRO A 44 31.87 8.07 -34.67
CA PRO A 44 33.00 7.31 -35.22
C PRO A 44 33.27 6.03 -34.40
N PRO A 45 33.84 4.98 -35.02
CA PRO A 45 34.22 3.77 -34.32
C PRO A 45 35.36 4.06 -33.34
N SER A 46 35.08 3.91 -32.05
CA SER A 46 36.11 3.92 -31.00
C SER A 46 36.95 2.66 -31.14
N TYR A 47 38.21 2.83 -31.56
CA TYR A 47 39.20 1.77 -31.63
C TYR A 47 39.38 1.11 -30.27
N GLY A 48 39.26 -0.22 -30.24
CA GLY A 48 39.54 -1.05 -29.08
C GLY A 48 41.00 -0.98 -28.69
N GLY A 49 41.25 -0.54 -27.45
CA GLY A 49 42.48 -0.86 -26.72
C GLY A 49 42.20 -2.05 -25.79
N PRO A 50 43.13 -3.01 -25.66
CA PRO A 50 43.02 -4.06 -24.66
C PRO A 50 43.06 -3.44 -23.25
N ILE A 51 41.99 -3.63 -22.47
CA ILE A 51 41.97 -3.32 -21.04
C ILE A 51 42.89 -4.31 -20.35
N VAL A 52 44.10 -3.87 -20.00
CA VAL A 52 45.01 -4.62 -19.15
C VAL A 52 44.41 -4.64 -17.72
N PRO A 53 44.20 -5.81 -17.10
CA PRO A 53 43.76 -5.87 -15.71
C PRO A 53 44.81 -5.23 -14.81
N LEU A 54 44.46 -4.16 -14.10
CA LEU A 54 45.31 -3.57 -13.07
C LEU A 54 45.44 -4.60 -11.94
N ALA A 55 46.64 -5.16 -11.78
CA ALA A 55 46.93 -6.12 -10.72
C ALA A 55 46.57 -5.54 -9.36
N SER A 56 45.80 -6.30 -8.57
CA SER A 56 45.41 -5.91 -7.22
C SER A 56 46.66 -5.78 -6.34
N PRO A 57 46.80 -4.72 -5.52
CA PRO A 57 47.90 -4.61 -4.59
C PRO A 57 47.85 -5.77 -3.58
N PRO A 58 49.02 -6.28 -3.12
CA PRO A 58 49.07 -7.37 -2.17
C PRO A 58 48.35 -7.00 -0.85
N PRO A 59 47.73 -7.98 -0.18
CA PRO A 59 47.10 -7.75 1.13
C PRO A 59 48.13 -7.18 2.11
N ARG A 60 47.79 -6.10 2.82
CA ARG A 60 48.62 -5.61 3.93
C ARG A 60 48.75 -6.71 4.99
N PRO A 61 49.96 -6.95 5.53
CA PRO A 61 50.13 -7.80 6.69
C PRO A 61 49.20 -7.34 7.82
N ARG A 62 48.43 -8.26 8.41
CA ARG A 62 47.63 -7.96 9.60
C ARG A 62 48.60 -7.58 10.72
N ALA A 63 48.32 -6.45 11.38
CA ALA A 63 49.05 -6.05 12.56
C ALA A 63 48.98 -7.17 13.63
N PRO A 64 50.06 -7.43 14.38
CA PRO A 64 50.05 -8.37 15.48
C PRO A 64 48.95 -8.00 16.48
N VAL A 65 48.10 -8.97 16.81
CA VAL A 65 47.07 -8.81 17.84
C VAL A 65 47.80 -8.72 19.18
N ASP A 66 47.67 -7.58 19.86
CA ASP A 66 48.26 -7.37 21.18
C ASP A 66 47.55 -8.29 22.21
N PRO A 67 48.25 -9.29 22.81
CA PRO A 67 47.64 -10.25 23.71
C PRO A 67 47.14 -9.66 25.04
N TYR A 68 47.45 -8.39 25.31
CA TYR A 68 47.19 -7.74 26.60
C TYR A 68 46.15 -6.63 26.53
N ALA A 69 45.41 -6.50 25.42
CA ALA A 69 44.29 -5.57 25.36
C ALA A 69 43.20 -5.99 26.39
N PRO A 70 42.83 -5.11 27.34
CA PRO A 70 41.77 -5.42 28.29
C PRO A 70 40.47 -5.73 27.54
N PRO A 71 39.64 -6.68 28.01
CA PRO A 71 38.37 -6.98 27.39
C PRO A 71 37.55 -5.68 27.31
N ILE A 72 37.26 -5.25 26.08
CA ILE A 72 36.41 -4.09 25.83
C ILE A 72 35.08 -4.39 26.55
N PRO A 73 34.64 -3.55 27.51
CA PRO A 73 33.34 -3.73 28.13
C PRO A 73 32.31 -3.77 27.01
N ALA A 74 31.49 -4.83 26.99
CA ALA A 74 30.43 -4.98 26.00
C ALA A 74 29.59 -3.69 26.01
N VAL A 75 29.72 -2.91 24.94
CA VAL A 75 28.84 -1.77 24.69
C VAL A 75 27.43 -2.35 24.71
N PRO A 76 26.51 -1.86 25.57
CA PRO A 76 25.11 -2.26 25.49
C PRO A 76 24.68 -2.08 24.04
N SER A 77 24.11 -3.13 23.41
CA SER A 77 23.46 -2.98 22.12
C SER A 77 22.35 -1.93 22.25
N GLU A 78 22.68 -0.67 22.02
CA GLU A 78 21.71 0.36 21.68
C GLU A 78 20.89 -0.23 20.53
N HIS A 79 19.58 -0.30 20.72
CA HIS A 79 18.66 -0.98 19.82
C HIS A 79 18.83 -0.44 18.39
N VAL A 80 19.51 -1.23 17.57
CA VAL A 80 19.68 -1.00 16.13
C VAL A 80 18.30 -1.12 15.49
N GLY A 81 17.60 0.02 15.38
CA GLY A 81 16.43 0.23 14.53
C GLY A 81 15.19 -0.62 14.85
N SER A 82 14.22 -0.05 15.57
CA SER A 82 12.87 -0.64 15.66
C SER A 82 12.28 -0.85 14.26
N LEU A 83 11.63 -2.00 14.03
CA LEU A 83 10.94 -2.32 12.77
C LEU A 83 9.93 -1.24 12.35
N LEU A 84 9.35 -0.53 13.32
CA LEU A 84 8.45 0.60 13.06
C LEU A 84 9.09 1.69 12.20
N ASN A 85 10.38 1.95 12.40
CA ASN A 85 11.11 3.04 11.73
C ASN A 85 11.57 2.67 10.31
N ILE A 86 11.71 1.37 10.03
CA ILE A 86 12.19 0.89 8.74
C ILE A 86 11.07 0.37 7.84
N PHE A 87 9.81 0.41 8.30
CA PHE A 87 8.65 0.12 7.48
C PHE A 87 8.44 1.20 6.38
N PRO A 88 8.12 0.81 5.13
CA PRO A 88 8.00 -0.54 4.62
C PRO A 88 9.34 -1.26 4.45
N PHE A 89 9.32 -2.58 4.62
CA PHE A 89 10.51 -3.43 4.62
C PHE A 89 11.14 -3.70 3.24
N CYS A 90 10.64 -3.05 2.18
CA CYS A 90 11.19 -3.18 0.84
C CYS A 90 12.18 -2.04 0.51
N ALA A 91 12.94 -2.20 -0.57
CA ALA A 91 13.99 -1.27 -1.01
C ALA A 91 13.49 0.10 -1.54
N CYS A 92 12.27 0.51 -1.20
CA CYS A 92 11.73 1.77 -1.64
C CYS A 92 12.37 2.95 -0.90
N LYS A 93 12.86 3.91 -1.69
CA LYS A 93 13.66 5.06 -1.22
C LYS A 93 12.83 6.31 -0.94
N LYS A 94 11.69 6.48 -1.62
CA LYS A 94 10.84 7.69 -1.53
C LYS A 94 9.64 7.43 -0.61
N ARG A 95 9.86 7.58 0.70
CA ARG A 95 8.90 7.21 1.77
C ARG A 95 8.07 8.36 2.33
N GLN A 96 8.42 9.60 2.00
CA GLN A 96 7.79 10.76 2.61
C GLN A 96 6.34 10.94 2.11
N PRO A 97 5.34 11.13 2.99
CA PRO A 97 3.97 11.41 2.55
C PRO A 97 3.82 12.71 1.76
N ARG A 98 4.65 13.72 2.08
CA ARG A 98 4.56 15.07 1.49
C ARG A 98 4.87 15.12 -0.01
N ILE A 99 5.60 14.13 -0.51
CA ILE A 99 5.94 14.02 -1.94
C ILE A 99 4.90 13.22 -2.72
N SER A 100 3.94 12.57 -2.06
CA SER A 100 2.86 11.85 -2.73
C SER A 100 1.64 12.75 -2.97
N PRO A 101 0.90 12.53 -4.06
CA PRO A 101 -0.43 13.11 -4.24
C PRO A 101 -1.45 12.56 -3.24
N TYR A 102 -1.19 11.42 -2.58
CA TYR A 102 -2.18 10.76 -1.73
C TYR A 102 -2.20 11.34 -0.31
N VAL A 103 -3.39 11.70 0.15
CA VAL A 103 -3.69 12.10 1.53
C VAL A 103 -4.79 11.21 2.07
N LEU A 104 -4.67 10.80 3.33
CA LEU A 104 -5.63 9.94 4.00
C LEU A 104 -6.49 10.71 4.98
N TYR A 105 -7.76 10.37 5.00
CA TYR A 105 -8.72 10.82 5.99
C TYR A 105 -9.45 9.60 6.54
N ALA A 106 -9.50 9.48 7.87
CA ALA A 106 -10.27 8.43 8.51
C ALA A 106 -11.76 8.77 8.48
N VAL A 107 -12.57 7.74 8.22
CA VAL A 107 -14.03 7.81 8.29
C VAL A 107 -14.48 7.05 9.53
N GLU A 108 -15.61 7.45 10.09
CA GLU A 108 -16.21 6.78 11.24
C GLU A 108 -16.35 5.26 11.00
N PRO A 109 -15.95 4.43 11.98
CA PRO A 109 -16.16 3.01 11.89
C PRO A 109 -17.65 2.71 11.87
N THR A 110 -18.07 1.83 10.96
CA THR A 110 -19.47 1.46 10.75
C THR A 110 -19.68 0.01 11.15
N LYS A 111 -20.77 -0.28 11.86
CA LYS A 111 -21.10 -1.65 12.28
C LYS A 111 -22.37 -2.13 11.61
N THR A 112 -22.29 -3.25 10.90
CA THR A 112 -23.43 -3.94 10.29
C THR A 112 -23.46 -5.39 10.77
N GLY A 113 -24.37 -5.70 11.71
CA GLY A 113 -24.46 -7.02 12.31
C GLY A 113 -23.16 -7.42 13.04
N LYS A 114 -22.53 -8.50 12.59
CA LYS A 114 -21.22 -9.00 13.10
C LYS A 114 -20.02 -8.42 12.36
N ILE A 115 -20.22 -7.50 11.41
CA ILE A 115 -19.15 -6.89 10.64
C ILE A 115 -18.92 -5.45 11.13
N MET A 116 -17.68 -5.13 11.47
CA MET A 116 -17.19 -3.77 11.68
C MET A 116 -16.36 -3.35 10.47
N SER A 117 -16.70 -2.23 9.84
CA SER A 117 -15.94 -1.62 8.75
C SER A 117 -15.16 -0.42 9.25
N TYR A 118 -13.86 -0.40 8.97
CA TYR A 118 -13.00 0.77 9.13
C TYR A 118 -12.61 1.24 7.74
N CYS A 119 -12.96 2.48 7.40
CA CYS A 119 -12.75 3.04 6.07
C CYS A 119 -11.85 4.28 6.14
N TRP A 120 -11.04 4.45 5.10
CA TRP A 120 -10.25 5.65 4.88
C TRP A 120 -10.43 6.14 3.47
N SER A 121 -10.58 7.43 3.34
CA SER A 121 -10.67 8.14 2.08
C SER A 121 -9.27 8.58 1.66
N ILE A 122 -8.82 8.11 0.50
CA ILE A 122 -7.63 8.61 -0.16
C ILE A 122 -8.06 9.75 -1.08
N SER A 123 -7.64 10.97 -0.77
CA SER A 123 -7.81 12.13 -1.64
C SER A 123 -6.51 12.41 -2.38
N THR A 124 -6.62 12.91 -3.62
CA THR A 124 -5.49 13.41 -4.38
C THR A 124 -5.32 14.91 -4.16
N ARG A 125 -4.15 15.32 -3.67
CA ARG A 125 -3.70 16.72 -3.71
C ARG A 125 -2.73 16.92 -4.86
N VAL A 126 -2.58 18.17 -5.29
CA VAL A 126 -1.48 18.55 -6.19
C VAL A 126 -0.17 18.41 -5.41
N PRO A 127 0.73 17.49 -5.80
CA PRO A 127 2.03 17.36 -5.16
C PRO A 127 2.92 18.55 -5.57
N PRO A 128 4.04 18.82 -4.85
CA PRO A 128 5.02 19.81 -5.29
C PRO A 128 5.45 19.57 -6.74
N ARG A 129 5.65 20.64 -7.52
CA ARG A 129 5.90 20.58 -8.98
C ARG A 129 7.05 19.64 -9.39
N ASP A 130 8.09 19.54 -8.55
CA ASP A 130 9.26 18.69 -8.79
C ASP A 130 9.26 17.42 -7.94
N SER A 131 8.08 17.03 -7.42
CA SER A 131 7.97 15.85 -6.60
C SER A 131 8.23 14.59 -7.41
N ALA A 132 9.21 13.81 -6.96
CA ALA A 132 9.61 12.58 -7.60
C ALA A 132 8.56 11.45 -7.47
N CYS A 133 7.42 11.70 -6.81
CA CYS A 133 6.26 10.81 -6.71
C CYS A 133 4.96 11.48 -7.18
N ALA A 134 5.03 12.55 -7.97
CA ALA A 134 3.86 13.29 -8.43
C ALA A 134 2.87 12.42 -9.22
N ASP A 135 3.40 11.63 -10.17
CA ASP A 135 2.61 10.80 -11.08
C ASP A 135 2.50 9.34 -10.62
N MET A 136 2.60 9.10 -9.31
CA MET A 136 2.54 7.73 -8.80
C MET A 136 1.14 7.13 -9.00
N ASP A 137 1.06 5.95 -9.60
CA ASP A 137 -0.14 5.13 -9.56
C ASP A 137 -0.29 4.43 -8.20
N LEU A 138 -1.41 3.72 -8.02
CA LEU A 138 -1.67 2.91 -6.84
C LEU A 138 -1.68 1.43 -7.21
N SER A 139 -0.57 0.73 -6.94
CA SER A 139 -0.39 -0.68 -7.26
C SER A 139 -0.65 -1.61 -6.06
N LYS A 140 -0.34 -1.14 -4.86
CA LYS A 140 -0.42 -1.92 -3.61
C LYS A 140 -0.56 -0.99 -2.39
N ILE A 141 -1.29 -1.44 -1.39
CA ILE A 141 -1.34 -0.85 -0.05
C ILE A 141 -0.77 -1.87 0.94
N GLN A 142 0.05 -1.42 1.89
CA GLN A 142 0.49 -2.26 3.01
C GLN A 142 0.25 -1.56 4.34
N MET A 143 -0.14 -2.34 5.34
CA MET A 143 -0.33 -1.90 6.72
C MET A 143 0.56 -2.73 7.62
N LEU A 144 1.24 -2.05 8.54
CA LEU A 144 2.01 -2.67 9.61
C LEU A 144 1.05 -3.17 10.70
N ILE A 145 1.08 -4.45 10.96
CA ILE A 145 0.16 -5.15 11.86
C ILE A 145 0.94 -6.00 12.85
N LYS A 146 0.33 -6.34 13.98
CA LYS A 146 1.00 -7.14 14.99
C LYS A 146 1.27 -8.54 14.45
N PRO A 147 2.43 -9.15 14.77
CA PRO A 147 2.83 -10.44 14.20
C PRO A 147 1.85 -11.56 14.55
N GLU A 148 1.21 -11.54 15.73
CA GLU A 148 0.18 -12.51 16.12
C GLU A 148 -1.03 -12.52 15.17
N CYS A 149 -1.37 -11.38 14.55
CA CYS A 149 -2.44 -11.29 13.57
C CYS A 149 -2.13 -12.05 12.27
N VAL A 150 -0.85 -12.24 11.96
CA VAL A 150 -0.38 -13.05 10.82
C VAL A 150 -0.54 -14.55 11.09
N ALA A 151 -0.43 -14.98 12.35
CA ALA A 151 -0.63 -16.38 12.73
C ALA A 151 -2.11 -16.73 13.00
N GLU A 152 -2.95 -15.74 13.32
CA GLU A 152 -4.36 -15.95 13.68
C GLU A 152 -5.15 -16.71 12.60
N SER A 153 -5.91 -17.73 13.01
CA SER A 153 -6.84 -18.44 12.15
C SER A 153 -8.13 -18.77 12.92
N PRO A 154 -9.32 -18.40 12.42
CA PRO A 154 -9.56 -17.67 11.17
C PRO A 154 -9.22 -16.18 11.29
N LYS A 155 -8.82 -15.52 10.18
CA LYS A 155 -8.43 -14.09 10.17
C LYS A 155 -9.58 -13.17 10.59
N ALA A 156 -9.40 -12.27 11.55
CA ALA A 156 -10.39 -11.26 11.89
C ALA A 156 -10.93 -10.45 10.69
N ILE A 157 -10.06 -10.03 9.76
CA ILE A 157 -10.48 -9.32 8.53
C ILE A 157 -10.92 -10.34 7.49
N VAL A 158 -12.18 -10.25 7.08
CA VAL A 158 -12.78 -11.20 6.13
C VAL A 158 -12.66 -10.74 4.69
N LYS A 159 -12.58 -9.42 4.45
CA LYS A 159 -12.37 -8.80 3.15
C LYS A 159 -11.94 -7.35 3.32
N ALA A 160 -11.48 -6.76 2.22
CA ALA A 160 -11.29 -5.33 2.05
C ALA A 160 -12.06 -4.86 0.82
N SER A 161 -12.30 -3.55 0.70
CA SER A 161 -12.81 -2.96 -0.53
C SER A 161 -12.10 -1.66 -0.89
N ILE A 162 -11.98 -1.38 -2.18
CA ILE A 162 -11.60 -0.05 -2.69
C ILE A 162 -12.69 0.42 -3.64
N ASN A 163 -13.39 1.51 -3.32
CA ASN A 163 -14.57 1.99 -4.07
C ASN A 163 -15.57 0.85 -4.40
N GLY A 164 -15.86 0.01 -3.39
CA GLY A 164 -16.76 -1.15 -3.52
C GLY A 164 -16.16 -2.39 -4.20
N ILE A 165 -14.99 -2.30 -4.84
CA ILE A 165 -14.30 -3.45 -5.43
C ILE A 165 -13.68 -4.29 -4.33
N ILE A 166 -13.98 -5.59 -4.29
CA ILE A 166 -13.54 -6.48 -3.22
C ILE A 166 -12.11 -6.98 -3.43
N PHE A 167 -11.35 -6.98 -2.33
CA PHE A 167 -10.01 -7.55 -2.20
C PHE A 167 -9.94 -8.47 -0.99
N TYR A 168 -9.09 -9.49 -1.09
CA TYR A 168 -8.76 -10.35 0.04
C TYR A 168 -7.33 -10.03 0.46
N PRO A 169 -7.12 -9.55 1.70
CA PRO A 169 -5.79 -9.21 2.18
C PRO A 169 -4.87 -10.43 2.23
N THR A 170 -3.60 -10.23 1.93
CA THR A 170 -2.55 -11.21 2.18
C THR A 170 -1.72 -10.79 3.39
N TYR A 171 -1.23 -11.76 4.15
CA TYR A 171 -0.50 -11.54 5.38
C TYR A 171 0.91 -12.11 5.24
N THR A 172 1.91 -11.35 5.65
CA THR A 172 3.31 -11.79 5.63
C THR A 172 4.01 -11.36 6.92
N THR A 173 4.96 -12.16 7.36
CA THR A 173 5.84 -11.83 8.48
C THR A 173 7.16 -11.27 7.96
N PHE A 174 7.70 -10.25 8.63
CA PHE A 174 9.06 -9.76 8.44
C PHE A 174 9.83 -9.87 9.75
N LYS A 175 11.10 -10.30 9.67
CA LYS A 175 11.98 -10.45 10.83
C LYS A 175 13.31 -9.75 10.55
N ALA A 176 13.70 -8.83 11.42
CA ALA A 176 15.01 -8.21 11.42
C ALA A 176 15.33 -7.68 12.82
N TYR A 177 16.62 -7.54 13.14
CA TYR A 177 17.09 -7.00 14.43
C TYR A 177 16.55 -7.74 15.68
N GLY A 178 16.19 -9.03 15.52
CA GLY A 178 15.58 -9.82 16.60
C GLY A 178 14.09 -9.52 16.85
N GLU A 179 13.52 -8.57 16.11
CA GLU A 179 12.09 -8.23 16.15
C GLU A 179 11.33 -8.94 15.01
N GLU A 180 10.03 -9.10 15.22
CA GLU A 180 9.09 -9.65 14.24
C GLU A 180 7.92 -8.68 14.04
N ALA A 181 7.58 -8.40 12.79
CA ALA A 181 6.43 -7.59 12.43
C ALA A 181 5.54 -8.31 11.42
N GLY A 182 4.25 -8.03 11.48
CA GLY A 182 3.29 -8.47 10.48
C GLY A 182 3.02 -7.41 9.43
N VAL A 183 2.72 -7.83 8.20
CA VAL A 183 2.31 -6.95 7.12
C VAL A 183 1.03 -7.48 6.49
N LEU A 184 -0.02 -6.67 6.53
CA LEU A 184 -1.22 -6.85 5.73
C LEU A 184 -1.03 -6.15 4.39
N SER A 185 -1.29 -6.83 3.28
CA SER A 185 -1.15 -6.26 1.94
C SER A 185 -2.45 -6.38 1.12
N LEU A 186 -2.82 -5.28 0.47
CA LEU A 186 -3.79 -5.26 -0.62
C LEU A 186 -3.01 -5.04 -1.92
N SER A 187 -2.91 -6.07 -2.75
CA SER A 187 -2.08 -6.06 -3.97
C SER A 187 -2.93 -6.08 -5.24
N LYS A 188 -2.28 -5.86 -6.39
CA LYS A 188 -2.92 -5.85 -7.73
C LYS A 188 -4.01 -4.78 -7.83
N LEU A 189 -3.74 -3.61 -7.26
CA LEU A 189 -4.68 -2.49 -7.27
C LEU A 189 -4.73 -1.83 -8.65
N SER A 190 -3.59 -1.71 -9.33
CA SER A 190 -3.50 -1.09 -10.67
C SER A 190 -4.29 -1.81 -11.76
N SER A 191 -4.61 -3.10 -11.59
CA SER A 191 -5.44 -3.85 -12.53
C SER A 191 -6.95 -3.74 -12.25
N LYS A 192 -7.34 -3.12 -11.12
CA LYS A 192 -8.74 -3.02 -10.69
C LYS A 192 -9.20 -1.59 -10.42
N VAL A 193 -8.27 -0.71 -10.05
CA VAL A 193 -8.51 0.71 -9.75
C VAL A 193 -7.78 1.51 -10.81
N SER A 194 -8.54 2.17 -11.68
CA SER A 194 -7.98 2.99 -12.76
C SER A 194 -7.40 4.29 -12.23
N ALA A 195 -6.39 4.83 -12.93
CA ALA A 195 -5.87 6.17 -12.64
C ALA A 195 -6.96 7.25 -12.73
N ALA A 196 -7.95 7.08 -13.61
CA ALA A 196 -9.10 7.96 -13.70
C ALA A 196 -9.97 7.93 -12.42
N GLN A 197 -10.19 6.75 -11.81
CA GLN A 197 -10.89 6.65 -10.53
C GLN A 197 -10.10 7.33 -9.40
N LEU A 198 -8.77 7.17 -9.40
CA LEU A 198 -7.90 7.87 -8.45
C LEU A 198 -7.94 9.40 -8.67
N ALA A 199 -8.00 9.85 -9.91
CA ALA A 199 -8.03 11.27 -10.26
C ALA A 199 -9.43 11.91 -10.11
N SER A 200 -10.49 11.12 -10.13
CA SER A 200 -11.88 11.60 -10.03
C SER A 200 -12.27 12.10 -8.64
N GLY A 201 -11.40 11.93 -7.65
CA GLY A 201 -11.58 12.44 -6.30
C GLY A 201 -11.23 11.40 -5.23
N VAL A 202 -12.16 11.20 -4.30
CA VAL A 202 -11.96 10.38 -3.11
C VAL A 202 -12.06 8.89 -3.43
N VAL A 203 -11.06 8.12 -2.97
CA VAL A 203 -11.01 6.67 -3.09
C VAL A 203 -11.13 6.05 -1.71
N ASP A 204 -12.21 5.34 -1.44
CA ASP A 204 -12.49 4.75 -0.14
C ASP A 204 -11.90 3.35 -0.04
N VAL A 205 -10.98 3.17 0.90
CA VAL A 205 -10.38 1.88 1.28
C VAL A 205 -11.00 1.43 2.58
N CYS A 206 -11.70 0.29 2.58
CA CYS A 206 -12.34 -0.26 3.77
C CYS A 206 -11.78 -1.65 4.13
N LEU A 207 -11.56 -1.88 5.42
CA LEU A 207 -11.32 -3.21 6.00
C LEU A 207 -12.57 -3.67 6.74
N TYR A 208 -13.00 -4.90 6.50
CA TYR A 208 -14.18 -5.49 7.11
C TYR A 208 -13.77 -6.58 8.10
N PHE A 209 -13.99 -6.33 9.38
CA PHE A 209 -13.68 -7.20 10.50
C PHE A 209 -14.92 -7.98 10.92
N ASP A 210 -14.77 -9.28 11.12
CA ASP A 210 -15.78 -10.09 11.79
C ASP A 210 -15.56 -9.99 13.31
N THR A 211 -16.44 -9.25 13.98
CA THR A 211 -16.34 -8.97 15.41
C THR A 211 -16.57 -10.20 16.28
N SER A 212 -17.06 -11.31 15.72
CA SER A 212 -17.19 -12.58 16.45
C SER A 212 -15.88 -13.36 16.54
N ARG A 213 -14.86 -13.00 15.75
CA ARG A 213 -13.52 -13.59 15.83
C ARG A 213 -12.78 -13.03 17.03
N LYS A 214 -11.91 -13.85 17.64
CA LYS A 214 -11.01 -13.44 18.72
C LYS A 214 -9.71 -12.91 18.15
N GLY A 215 -8.95 -12.16 18.94
CA GLY A 215 -7.65 -11.63 18.52
C GLY A 215 -7.78 -10.26 17.87
N CYS A 216 -7.31 -10.13 16.63
CA CYS A 216 -7.14 -8.87 15.89
C CYS A 216 -8.44 -8.34 15.27
N ASN A 217 -9.53 -8.40 16.03
CA ASN A 217 -10.90 -8.09 15.61
C ASN A 217 -11.31 -6.62 15.67
N THR A 218 -10.38 -5.75 16.07
CA THR A 218 -10.49 -4.29 15.98
C THR A 218 -9.21 -3.73 15.37
N LEU A 219 -9.26 -2.47 14.95
CA LEU A 219 -8.12 -1.82 14.32
C LEU A 219 -6.96 -1.64 15.31
N GLU A 220 -7.25 -1.31 16.56
CA GLU A 220 -6.26 -1.13 17.66
C GLU A 220 -5.57 -2.45 18.02
N LYS A 221 -6.31 -3.57 17.94
CA LYS A 221 -5.73 -4.89 18.18
C LYS A 221 -4.92 -5.39 17.00
N LEU A 222 -5.25 -4.93 15.79
CA LEU A 222 -4.54 -5.31 14.57
C LEU A 222 -3.21 -4.58 14.42
N CYS A 223 -3.18 -3.28 14.69
CA CYS A 223 -2.08 -2.42 14.23
C CYS A 223 -0.84 -2.47 15.13
N ASP A 224 0.31 -2.39 14.46
CA ASP A 224 1.63 -2.36 15.08
C ASP A 224 2.30 -1.03 14.69
N GLY A 225 2.43 -0.11 15.65
CA GLY A 225 2.72 1.29 15.33
C GLY A 225 2.48 2.33 16.42
N GLY A 226 1.98 1.94 17.60
CA GLY A 226 1.75 2.82 18.75
C GLY A 226 0.27 2.93 19.15
N ASP A 227 0.00 3.64 20.23
CA ASP A 227 -1.34 3.70 20.86
C ASP A 227 -2.39 4.47 20.04
N TYR A 228 -1.98 5.22 19.02
CA TYR A 228 -2.82 6.24 18.37
C TYR A 228 -3.17 5.94 16.90
N GLY A 229 -2.62 4.89 16.29
CA GLY A 229 -2.93 4.59 14.89
C GLY A 229 -2.17 3.42 14.25
N CYS A 230 -2.40 3.24 12.95
CA CYS A 230 -1.78 2.20 12.12
C CYS A 230 -0.82 2.81 11.12
N LYS A 231 0.38 2.24 10.99
CA LYS A 231 1.30 2.65 9.92
C LYS A 231 0.88 2.02 8.60
N MET A 232 0.59 2.84 7.60
CA MET A 232 0.16 2.42 6.27
C MET A 232 1.07 3.03 5.19
N THR A 233 1.30 2.29 4.11
CA THR A 233 2.08 2.76 2.97
C THR A 233 1.39 2.41 1.65
N PHE A 234 1.61 3.26 0.64
CA PHE A 234 1.07 3.10 -0.72
C PHE A 234 2.20 2.91 -1.69
N PHE A 235 2.08 1.96 -2.59
CA PHE A 235 3.10 1.72 -3.61
C PHE A 235 2.60 2.09 -4.98
N ASN A 236 3.50 2.67 -5.77
CA ASN A 236 3.37 2.74 -7.21
C ASN A 236 3.82 1.44 -7.87
N THR A 237 3.56 1.30 -9.17
CA THR A 237 4.15 0.23 -9.97
C THR A 237 5.66 0.38 -10.00
N GLY A 238 6.39 -0.69 -9.67
CA GLY A 238 7.84 -0.69 -9.52
C GLY A 238 8.36 -0.31 -8.13
N ASN A 239 7.49 0.02 -7.17
CA ASN A 239 7.84 0.33 -5.77
C ASN A 239 8.91 1.45 -5.62
N THR A 240 8.96 2.40 -6.55
CA THR A 240 9.89 3.54 -6.48
C THR A 240 9.39 4.65 -5.56
N CYS A 241 8.07 4.71 -5.35
CA CYS A 241 7.37 5.59 -4.42
C CYS A 241 6.57 4.76 -3.42
N CYS A 242 6.78 5.04 -2.13
CA CYS A 242 6.15 4.34 -1.01
C CYS A 242 5.83 5.29 0.16
N PRO A 243 5.08 6.39 -0.07
CA PRO A 243 4.66 7.26 1.01
C PRO A 243 4.09 6.46 2.19
N THR A 244 4.66 6.65 3.37
CA THR A 244 4.28 5.95 4.59
C THR A 244 3.73 6.96 5.58
N THR A 245 2.50 6.76 6.02
CA THR A 245 1.82 7.62 6.97
C THR A 245 1.20 6.81 8.08
N ASP A 246 0.96 7.47 9.21
CA ASP A 246 0.17 6.91 10.29
C ASP A 246 -1.29 7.28 10.06
N VAL A 247 -2.17 6.32 10.36
CA VAL A 247 -3.61 6.40 10.21
C VAL A 247 -4.22 6.35 11.59
N LEU A 248 -4.75 7.48 12.04
CA LEU A 248 -5.26 7.59 13.40
C LEU A 248 -6.54 6.79 13.60
N PHE A 249 -6.74 6.31 14.83
CA PHE A 249 -8.04 5.79 15.25
C PHE A 249 -9.05 6.93 15.32
N TYR A 250 -10.31 6.67 14.92
CA TYR A 250 -11.34 7.71 14.91
C TYR A 250 -11.54 8.33 16.31
N GLY A 251 -11.68 9.65 16.39
CA GLY A 251 -11.85 10.39 17.66
C GLY A 251 -10.55 10.78 18.36
N GLN A 252 -9.40 10.69 17.68
CA GLN A 252 -8.13 11.28 18.11
C GLN A 252 -7.82 12.47 17.19
N ASP A 253 -8.18 13.69 17.62
CA ASP A 253 -7.82 14.93 16.92
C ASP A 253 -6.31 15.24 17.12
N GLN A 254 -5.66 15.80 16.09
CA GLN A 254 -4.28 16.32 16.15
C GLN A 254 -4.22 17.72 16.74
#